data_AF-A0A8C3PQG9-F1
#
_entry.id   AF-A0A8C3PQG9-F1
#
_cell.length_a   1.000
_cell.length_b   1.000
_cell.length_c   1.000
_cell.angle_alpha   90.00
_cell.angle_beta   90.00
_cell.angle_gamma   90.00
#
_symmetry.space_group_name_H-M   'P 1'
#
loop_
_entity.id
_entity.type
_entity.pdbx_description
1 polymer ?
#
loop_
_entity_poly.entity_id
_entity_poly.type
_entity_poly.pdbx_seq_one_letter_code
_entity_poly.pdbx_strand_id
1 'polypeptide(L)'
;MEALGLAPAPSGRWEVVRKGRRCAGGTTGSRRALGEANAGRALPMAAPIATSGTIFELGFERARKKQNKEQVPPPATAPPEPPPRRNQPGKSAKRPPASDATAKPGKCRSLEEALKALDLADLQKELDKSQSMFPESPSVWVKDLAGYLNYKLQAPCSDPMLSQHPHDYPYCLVGKELRSIIRSLLGKSSGVLELFFDHCVYTMLQELDKTPGESLHGYRICIQAVLLDRPKIATMNLGKYLEVLRSHQNRPAKCLTVLWALGQAGFTDLHEGLKVWLGVMLPVLGIKALSPYAVSYLDRLLMMHPNLTKGFGMIGPKDFFPLLDFAFMPNNSLTPSLQEQLRRLYPRLKVLAFGARPETALHTYFPSFLSRAAPACPPAMKKELLTSMSQCLSLDPLSFSVWRQLYTKHLAQSSLLLNHLLESWESSSKKVRQSLQETVRSFKVTNEELAARGPNTHQDVAACDAACKELLRKMKGRGFPWSRLLLVLLIFAAGFLLHDLRTHGSFQGKAVALGEVSWDCVRDHLTSFTYSSWVYLQNTTLAITNWALAMISGH
;
A
#
# COMPACT_ATOMS: atom_id res chain seq x y z
N MET A 1 64.66 -8.14 55.11
CA MET A 1 65.65 -7.30 54.43
C MET A 1 64.89 -6.22 53.70
N GLU A 2 65.20 -4.98 54.09
CA GLU A 2 64.75 -3.61 53.72
C GLU A 2 63.90 -3.40 52.45
N ALA A 3 63.07 -2.36 52.30
CA ALA A 3 62.43 -1.37 53.19
C ALA A 3 61.45 -0.52 52.33
N LEU A 4 60.31 -0.15 52.93
CA LEU A 4 59.52 1.12 52.83
C LEU A 4 59.47 1.96 51.54
N GLY A 5 58.25 2.42 51.17
CA GLY A 5 58.07 3.69 50.43
C GLY A 5 56.69 3.92 49.79
N LEU A 6 55.94 4.90 50.29
CA LEU A 6 54.60 5.36 49.89
C LEU A 6 54.55 6.26 48.63
N ALA A 7 53.51 6.08 47.79
CA ALA A 7 52.65 7.04 47.02
C ALA A 7 53.30 8.19 46.16
N PRO A 8 52.58 8.90 45.23
CA PRO A 8 51.15 8.87 44.87
C PRO A 8 50.81 8.82 43.35
N ALA A 9 49.50 8.81 43.04
CA ALA A 9 48.88 9.04 41.71
C ALA A 9 48.36 10.52 41.59
N PRO A 10 47.55 10.90 40.58
CA PRO A 10 47.90 11.26 39.19
C PRO A 10 47.46 12.71 38.84
N SER A 11 47.84 13.25 37.66
CA SER A 11 47.11 14.38 37.06
C SER A 11 47.08 14.39 35.53
N GLY A 12 45.83 14.36 35.03
CA GLY A 12 45.26 14.84 33.76
C GLY A 12 46.12 15.08 32.51
N ARG A 13 45.72 14.42 31.42
CA ARG A 13 45.34 15.08 30.15
C ARG A 13 44.69 14.07 29.20
N TRP A 14 43.45 14.34 28.79
CA TRP A 14 42.80 13.61 27.71
C TRP A 14 43.12 14.30 26.39
N GLU A 15 43.87 13.60 25.54
CA GLU A 15 44.19 13.99 24.18
C GLU A 15 43.29 13.22 23.19
N VAL A 16 42.66 13.95 22.28
CA VAL A 16 41.71 13.42 21.29
C VAL A 16 42.48 12.83 20.11
N VAL A 17 42.50 11.51 19.98
CA VAL A 17 43.10 10.83 18.82
C VAL A 17 42.04 10.54 17.76
N ARG A 18 42.11 11.27 16.64
CA ARG A 18 41.56 10.83 15.34
C ARG A 18 42.29 9.56 14.89
N LYS A 19 41.55 8.51 14.52
CA LYS A 19 42.12 7.36 13.82
C LYS A 19 41.31 7.02 12.57
N GLY A 20 41.95 7.20 11.42
CA GLY A 20 41.43 6.78 10.12
C GLY A 20 41.48 5.26 9.94
N ARG A 21 40.80 4.76 8.92
CA ARG A 21 40.91 3.38 8.46
C ARG A 21 41.09 3.30 6.95
N ARG A 22 42.18 2.63 6.55
CA ARG A 22 42.49 2.13 5.21
C ARG A 22 41.53 0.97 4.85
N CYS A 23 41.29 0.81 3.56
CA CYS A 23 40.58 -0.31 2.95
C CYS A 23 41.50 -1.53 2.77
N ALA A 24 40.93 -2.73 2.91
CA ALA A 24 41.41 -3.98 2.31
C ALA A 24 40.18 -4.83 1.92
N GLY A 25 40.21 -5.40 0.71
CA GLY A 25 39.05 -5.96 0.01
C GLY A 25 38.66 -7.39 0.38
N GLY A 26 37.39 -7.70 0.13
CA GLY A 26 36.78 -9.03 0.15
C GLY A 26 35.46 -8.98 -0.61
N THR A 27 35.38 -9.77 -1.68
CA THR A 27 34.31 -9.83 -2.67
C THR A 27 32.98 -10.33 -2.10
N THR A 28 31.93 -9.49 -2.12
CA THR A 28 30.52 -9.92 -2.10
C THR A 28 29.68 -8.97 -2.96
N GLY A 29 29.29 -9.45 -4.13
CA GLY A 29 28.34 -8.76 -5.01
C GLY A 29 26.90 -9.00 -4.57
N SER A 30 26.05 -8.02 -4.84
CA SER A 30 24.59 -8.02 -4.67
C SER A 30 24.07 -7.57 -3.29
N ARG A 31 23.97 -6.25 -3.09
CA ARG A 31 22.92 -5.51 -2.33
C ARG A 31 23.29 -4.02 -2.23
N ARG A 32 23.30 -3.31 -3.35
CA ARG A 32 23.29 -1.82 -3.39
C ARG A 32 22.69 -1.39 -4.72
N ALA A 33 21.37 -1.33 -4.78
CA ALA A 33 20.64 -0.72 -5.90
C ALA A 33 19.22 -0.37 -5.45
N LEU A 34 19.08 0.66 -4.59
CA LEU A 34 17.79 1.34 -4.37
C LEU A 34 17.91 2.73 -3.72
N GLY A 35 19.11 3.34 -3.72
CA GLY A 35 19.34 4.66 -3.10
C GLY A 35 20.08 5.69 -3.95
N GLU A 36 20.62 5.32 -5.11
CA GLU A 36 21.49 6.20 -5.92
C GLU A 36 20.97 6.27 -7.36
N ALA A 37 19.93 7.07 -7.57
CA ALA A 37 19.48 7.45 -8.92
C ALA A 37 19.25 8.97 -9.07
N ASN A 38 19.70 9.79 -8.11
CA ASN A 38 19.51 11.25 -8.13
C ASN A 38 20.82 12.02 -7.85
N ALA A 39 21.89 11.70 -8.58
CA ALA A 39 23.10 12.52 -8.56
C ALA A 39 23.47 12.93 -10.00
N GLY A 40 22.68 13.87 -10.55
CA GLY A 40 23.05 14.60 -11.76
C GLY A 40 24.11 15.66 -11.45
N ARG A 41 25.14 15.73 -12.28
CA ARG A 41 26.30 16.63 -12.23
C ARG A 41 25.94 18.08 -11.88
N ALA A 42 26.62 18.63 -10.87
CA ALA A 42 26.61 20.06 -10.57
C ALA A 42 27.47 20.82 -11.59
N LEU A 43 26.86 21.73 -12.35
CA LEU A 43 27.53 22.85 -13.02
C LEU A 43 27.36 24.11 -12.14
N PRO A 44 28.33 25.04 -12.10
CA PRO A 44 28.27 26.21 -11.24
C PRO A 44 27.19 27.17 -11.74
N MET A 45 26.11 27.35 -10.96
CA MET A 45 25.05 28.32 -11.24
C MET A 45 25.45 29.71 -10.73
N ALA A 46 25.32 30.71 -11.60
CA ALA A 46 25.43 32.13 -11.29
C ALA A 46 24.39 32.56 -10.24
N ALA A 47 24.76 33.56 -9.43
CA ALA A 47 23.95 34.07 -8.31
C ALA A 47 22.56 34.59 -8.78
N PRO A 48 21.47 34.34 -8.03
CA PRO A 48 20.15 34.83 -8.43
C PRO A 48 20.05 36.34 -8.17
N ILE A 49 19.61 37.06 -9.20
CA ILE A 49 19.18 38.46 -9.10
C ILE A 49 17.96 38.52 -8.18
N ALA A 50 17.99 39.41 -7.19
CA ALA A 50 16.92 39.62 -6.24
C ALA A 50 15.64 40.07 -6.97
N THR A 51 14.57 39.27 -6.86
CA THR A 51 13.24 39.63 -7.34
C THR A 51 12.64 40.68 -6.40
N SER A 52 12.38 41.87 -6.95
CA SER A 52 11.71 42.96 -6.26
C SER A 52 10.29 42.52 -5.93
N GLY A 53 9.89 42.60 -4.65
CA GLY A 53 8.52 42.35 -4.24
C GLY A 53 7.54 43.18 -5.07
N THR A 54 6.50 42.53 -5.59
CA THR A 54 5.45 43.21 -6.34
C THR A 54 4.72 44.22 -5.45
N ILE A 55 4.36 45.38 -6.01
CA ILE A 55 3.73 46.55 -5.37
C ILE A 55 2.56 46.20 -4.41
N PHE A 56 1.90 45.06 -4.59
CA PHE A 56 0.79 44.59 -3.77
C PHE A 56 1.18 44.13 -2.36
N GLU A 57 2.39 43.58 -2.16
CA GLU A 57 2.88 43.15 -0.83
C GLU A 57 3.13 44.37 0.09
N LEU A 58 3.50 45.50 -0.52
CA LEU A 58 3.72 46.78 0.18
C LEU A 58 2.43 47.52 0.52
N GLY A 59 1.31 47.22 -0.15
CA GLY A 59 0.02 47.87 0.04
C GLY A 59 -0.60 47.61 1.42
N PHE A 60 -0.45 46.38 1.92
CA PHE A 60 -0.93 46.00 3.25
C PHE A 60 0.03 46.40 4.39
N GLU A 61 1.34 46.53 4.12
CA GLU A 61 2.32 46.96 5.13
C GLU A 61 2.35 48.48 5.36
N ARG A 62 2.22 49.30 4.31
CA ARG A 62 2.36 50.77 4.42
C ARG A 62 1.17 51.47 5.06
N ALA A 63 -0.01 50.86 5.06
CA ALA A 63 -1.20 51.45 5.67
C ALA A 63 -1.12 51.56 7.21
N ARG A 64 -0.10 50.95 7.86
CA ARG A 64 -0.01 50.87 9.32
C ARG A 64 1.14 51.65 9.98
N LYS A 65 1.93 52.40 9.22
CA LYS A 65 3.06 53.19 9.76
C LYS A 65 3.16 54.59 9.16
N LYS A 66 2.20 55.47 9.47
CA LYS A 66 2.42 56.93 9.43
C LYS A 66 1.62 57.63 10.53
N GLN A 67 2.27 57.87 11.66
CA GLN A 67 2.26 59.13 12.41
C GLN A 67 3.11 58.95 13.68
N ASN A 68 4.37 59.39 13.64
CA ASN A 68 4.85 60.35 14.61
C ASN A 68 6.14 60.99 14.11
N LYS A 69 6.18 62.32 14.21
CA LYS A 69 7.22 63.20 13.70
C LYS A 69 8.27 63.45 14.77
N GLU A 70 9.53 63.58 14.32
CA GLU A 70 10.62 64.38 14.91
C GLU A 70 10.89 64.30 16.43
N GLN A 71 11.96 63.59 16.81
CA GLN A 71 13.11 64.19 17.51
C GLN A 71 14.26 63.17 17.69
N VAL A 72 15.49 63.66 17.48
CA VAL A 72 16.84 63.09 17.70
C VAL A 72 17.57 64.17 18.55
N PRO A 73 18.64 63.99 19.38
CA PRO A 73 19.62 62.88 19.61
C PRO A 73 19.96 62.64 21.13
N PRO A 74 21.11 62.04 21.58
CA PRO A 74 21.83 60.80 21.20
C PRO A 74 22.30 59.98 22.47
N PRO A 75 23.46 59.26 22.54
CA PRO A 75 23.52 57.89 23.10
C PRO A 75 24.33 57.77 24.42
N ALA A 76 24.25 56.63 25.13
CA ALA A 76 25.40 55.89 25.69
C ALA A 76 25.06 54.92 26.85
N THR A 77 25.77 53.78 26.80
CA THR A 77 26.30 52.93 27.89
C THR A 77 25.39 52.00 28.70
N ALA A 78 25.81 50.73 28.71
CA ALA A 78 25.36 49.60 29.53
C ALA A 78 26.20 49.49 30.83
N PRO A 79 26.06 48.41 31.65
CA PRO A 79 25.36 48.34 32.93
C PRO A 79 26.33 48.20 34.14
N PRO A 80 25.86 47.99 35.39
CA PRO A 80 25.84 46.61 35.92
C PRO A 80 24.72 46.29 36.94
N GLU A 81 24.70 45.02 37.34
CA GLU A 81 23.68 44.21 38.05
C GLU A 81 23.89 44.19 39.61
N PRO A 82 23.25 43.29 40.41
CA PRO A 82 22.22 43.51 41.46
C PRO A 82 22.78 43.40 42.92
N PRO A 83 22.03 43.37 44.09
CA PRO A 83 21.03 42.35 44.53
C PRO A 83 20.00 42.88 45.61
N PRO A 84 19.39 42.09 46.55
CA PRO A 84 18.30 41.11 46.37
C PRO A 84 17.09 41.25 47.36
N ARG A 85 15.99 40.53 47.03
CA ARG A 85 14.94 39.91 47.90
C ARG A 85 14.01 40.81 48.77
N ARG A 86 12.68 40.64 48.62
CA ARG A 86 11.79 39.82 49.52
C ARG A 86 10.28 39.97 49.21
N ASN A 87 9.61 38.82 49.11
CA ASN A 87 8.20 38.41 49.32
C ASN A 87 7.01 39.43 49.33
N GLN A 88 6.08 39.21 48.36
CA GLN A 88 4.60 39.01 48.43
C GLN A 88 3.76 39.49 49.65
N PRO A 89 2.40 39.53 49.56
CA PRO A 89 1.45 39.80 48.46
C PRO A 89 0.33 40.81 48.85
N GLY A 90 -0.46 41.35 47.91
CA GLY A 90 -1.68 42.07 48.31
C GLY A 90 -2.46 42.85 47.24
N LYS A 91 -3.59 42.25 46.83
CA LYS A 91 -4.88 42.87 46.46
C LYS A 91 -4.90 44.10 45.52
N SER A 92 -5.29 43.79 44.28
CA SER A 92 -6.34 44.44 43.47
C SER A 92 -7.00 45.73 44.01
N ALA A 93 -6.79 46.83 43.28
CA ALA A 93 -7.75 47.91 43.18
C ALA A 93 -7.77 48.46 41.74
N LYS A 94 -8.95 48.43 41.12
CA LYS A 94 -9.25 48.97 39.78
C LYS A 94 -9.23 50.51 39.80
N ARG A 95 -8.68 51.12 38.75
CA ARG A 95 -9.24 52.32 38.11
C ARG A 95 -8.92 52.31 36.60
N PRO A 96 -9.86 52.74 35.74
CA PRO A 96 -9.76 52.63 34.28
C PRO A 96 -8.95 53.80 33.70
N PRO A 97 -8.53 53.75 32.41
CA PRO A 97 -9.32 54.51 31.45
C PRO A 97 -9.33 53.98 30.00
N ALA A 98 -10.31 54.55 29.28
CA ALA A 98 -10.30 54.92 27.87
C ALA A 98 -10.30 53.81 26.81
N SER A 99 -11.49 53.68 26.22
CA SER A 99 -11.73 53.24 24.85
C SER A 99 -10.81 53.97 23.86
N ASP A 100 -9.97 53.22 23.18
CA ASP A 100 -9.82 53.27 21.73
C ASP A 100 -8.94 52.10 21.30
N ALA A 101 -9.60 50.99 21.01
CA ALA A 101 -8.96 49.86 20.37
C ALA A 101 -9.59 49.68 18.99
N THR A 102 -8.89 50.19 17.96
CA THR A 102 -8.89 49.51 16.65
C THR A 102 -8.40 48.08 16.90
N ALA A 103 -9.36 47.18 17.12
CA ALA A 103 -9.12 45.81 17.53
C ALA A 103 -8.40 45.08 16.40
N LYS A 104 -7.18 44.58 16.68
CA LYS A 104 -6.73 43.36 16.02
C LYS A 104 -7.83 42.31 16.28
N PRO A 105 -8.32 41.58 15.27
CA PRO A 105 -9.35 40.56 15.49
C PRO A 105 -8.87 39.65 16.63
N GLY A 106 -9.71 39.55 17.68
CA GLY A 106 -9.40 38.76 18.86
C GLY A 106 -9.14 37.32 18.45
N LYS A 107 -8.02 36.75 18.90
CA LYS A 107 -7.64 35.36 18.61
C LYS A 107 -8.78 34.47 19.13
N CYS A 108 -9.58 33.91 18.22
CA CYS A 108 -10.69 33.03 18.58
C CYS A 108 -10.14 31.76 19.24
N ARG A 109 -10.90 31.10 20.12
CA ARG A 109 -10.40 29.90 20.81
C ARG A 109 -10.46 28.66 19.92
N SER A 110 -11.35 28.66 18.94
CA SER A 110 -11.54 27.59 17.96
C SER A 110 -11.88 28.15 16.57
N LEU A 111 -11.74 27.32 15.53
CA LEU A 111 -12.11 27.70 14.16
C LEU A 111 -13.64 27.82 14.01
N GLU A 112 -14.39 27.00 14.74
CA GLU A 112 -15.84 27.02 14.80
C GLU A 112 -16.37 28.36 15.32
N GLU A 113 -15.75 28.91 16.37
CA GLU A 113 -16.06 30.25 16.87
C GLU A 113 -15.73 31.33 15.84
N ALA A 114 -14.56 31.25 15.20
CA ALA A 114 -14.14 32.22 14.20
C ALA A 114 -15.09 32.23 12.97
N LEU A 115 -15.54 31.06 12.53
CA LEU A 115 -16.51 30.93 11.44
C LEU A 115 -17.90 31.45 11.83
N LYS A 116 -18.33 31.29 13.08
CA LYS A 116 -19.59 31.85 13.58
C LYS A 116 -19.54 33.37 13.73
N ALA A 117 -18.39 33.91 14.08
CA ALA A 117 -18.16 35.36 14.23
C ALA A 117 -17.88 36.07 12.90
N LEU A 118 -17.75 35.33 11.80
CA LEU A 118 -17.44 35.88 10.49
C LEU A 118 -18.65 36.65 9.93
N ASP A 119 -18.47 37.95 9.73
CA ASP A 119 -19.46 38.78 9.05
C ASP A 119 -19.44 38.49 7.54
N LEU A 120 -20.51 37.84 7.08
CA LEU A 120 -20.69 37.48 5.67
C LEU A 120 -21.11 38.68 4.80
N ALA A 121 -21.74 39.70 5.38
CA ALA A 121 -22.08 40.92 4.66
C ALA A 121 -20.83 41.76 4.39
N ASP A 122 -19.93 41.86 5.37
CA ASP A 122 -18.60 42.49 5.21
C ASP A 122 -17.77 41.74 4.15
N LEU A 123 -17.76 40.40 4.19
CA LEU A 123 -17.12 39.58 3.16
C LEU A 123 -17.68 39.88 1.76
N GLN A 124 -19.01 39.85 1.60
CA GLN A 124 -19.64 40.09 0.30
C GLN A 124 -19.30 41.49 -0.22
N LYS A 125 -19.32 42.50 0.65
CA LYS A 125 -18.96 43.87 0.30
C LYS A 125 -17.51 43.99 -0.19
N GLU A 126 -16.56 43.36 0.49
CA GLU A 126 -15.16 43.37 0.06
C GLU A 126 -14.95 42.61 -1.26
N LEU A 127 -15.70 41.52 -1.50
CA LEU A 127 -15.67 40.81 -2.79
C LEU A 127 -16.26 41.66 -3.91
N ASP A 128 -17.41 42.31 -3.70
CA ASP A 128 -18.04 43.18 -4.70
C ASP A 128 -17.14 44.37 -5.03
N LYS A 129 -16.43 44.91 -4.03
CA LYS A 129 -15.40 45.93 -4.21
C LYS A 129 -14.23 45.42 -5.04
N SER A 130 -13.71 44.22 -4.75
CA SER A 130 -12.64 43.60 -5.54
C SER A 130 -13.08 43.37 -7.00
N GLN A 131 -14.31 42.92 -7.22
CA GLN A 131 -14.88 42.68 -8.55
C GLN A 131 -15.10 43.97 -9.34
N SER A 132 -15.56 45.04 -8.69
CA SER A 132 -15.75 46.35 -9.34
C SER A 132 -14.44 47.06 -9.65
N MET A 133 -13.43 46.95 -8.78
CA MET A 133 -12.11 47.54 -9.04
C MET A 133 -11.31 46.76 -10.09
N PHE A 134 -11.51 45.44 -10.19
CA PHE A 134 -10.73 44.57 -11.06
C PHE A 134 -11.61 43.59 -11.87
N PRO A 135 -12.50 44.08 -12.76
CA PRO A 135 -13.49 43.24 -13.46
C PRO A 135 -12.87 42.19 -14.41
N GLU A 136 -11.68 42.46 -14.95
CA GLU A 136 -11.00 41.57 -15.89
C GLU A 136 -9.91 40.72 -15.21
N SER A 137 -9.88 40.69 -13.87
CA SER A 137 -8.85 39.95 -13.13
C SER A 137 -9.44 38.96 -12.12
N PRO A 138 -10.02 37.84 -12.58
CA PRO A 138 -10.62 36.83 -11.70
C PRO A 138 -9.66 36.22 -10.68
N SER A 139 -8.34 36.31 -10.94
CA SER A 139 -7.29 35.88 -10.02
C SER A 139 -7.18 36.75 -8.78
N VAL A 140 -7.52 38.04 -8.86
CA VAL A 140 -7.52 38.96 -7.71
C VAL A 140 -8.65 38.59 -6.77
N TRP A 141 -9.85 38.34 -7.30
CA TRP A 141 -11.04 38.06 -6.46
C TRP A 141 -10.86 36.83 -5.58
N VAL A 142 -10.33 35.75 -6.16
CA VAL A 142 -10.13 34.49 -5.42
C VAL A 142 -8.99 34.62 -4.39
N LYS A 143 -7.96 35.41 -4.68
CA LYS A 143 -6.88 35.72 -3.73
C LYS A 143 -7.38 36.59 -2.58
N ASP A 144 -8.20 37.60 -2.87
CA ASP A 144 -8.82 38.45 -1.85
C ASP A 144 -9.76 37.63 -0.96
N LEU A 145 -10.54 36.71 -1.53
CA LEU A 145 -11.33 35.74 -0.75
C LEU A 145 -10.44 34.94 0.21
N ALA A 146 -9.38 34.31 -0.29
CA ALA A 146 -8.50 33.48 0.52
C ALA A 146 -7.80 34.30 1.62
N GLY A 147 -7.29 35.48 1.27
CA GLY A 147 -6.63 36.41 2.18
C GLY A 147 -7.57 36.93 3.27
N TYR A 148 -8.79 37.34 2.89
CA TYR A 148 -9.81 37.80 3.83
C TYR A 148 -10.22 36.70 4.80
N LEU A 149 -10.50 35.49 4.29
CA LEU A 149 -10.83 34.34 5.15
C LEU A 149 -9.66 34.02 6.08
N ASN A 150 -8.42 34.02 5.59
CA ASN A 150 -7.27 33.74 6.44
C ASN A 150 -7.07 34.80 7.52
N TYR A 151 -7.28 36.08 7.18
CA TYR A 151 -7.18 37.20 8.11
C TYR A 151 -8.25 37.17 9.19
N LYS A 152 -9.50 36.82 8.85
CA LYS A 152 -10.60 36.78 9.83
C LYS A 152 -10.63 35.48 10.64
N LEU A 153 -10.18 34.35 10.08
CA LEU A 153 -10.25 33.02 10.72
C LEU A 153 -9.02 32.70 11.59
N GLN A 154 -8.63 33.66 12.43
CA GLN A 154 -7.48 33.55 13.34
C GLN A 154 -7.85 32.72 14.58
N ALA A 155 -7.60 31.42 14.48
CA ALA A 155 -7.78 30.42 15.54
C ALA A 155 -6.49 29.60 15.71
N PRO A 156 -6.30 28.87 16.83
CA PRO A 156 -5.13 28.04 17.06
C PRO A 156 -4.88 27.10 15.89
N CYS A 157 -3.61 26.88 15.57
CA CYS A 157 -3.22 25.95 14.52
C CYS A 157 -3.67 24.54 14.91
N SER A 158 -4.71 24.04 14.25
CA SER A 158 -5.01 22.61 14.21
C SER A 158 -4.14 22.00 13.11
N ASP A 159 -3.24 21.11 13.49
CA ASP A 159 -2.58 20.25 12.51
C ASP A 159 -3.67 19.32 11.95
N PRO A 160 -4.04 19.41 10.66
CA PRO A 160 -5.07 18.57 10.08
C PRO A 160 -4.42 17.23 9.75
N MET A 161 -3.71 16.66 10.73
CA MET A 161 -3.34 15.27 10.72
C MET A 161 -4.63 14.49 10.55
N LEU A 162 -4.60 13.57 9.58
CA LEU A 162 -5.79 12.82 9.18
C LEU A 162 -6.47 12.14 10.38
N SER A 163 -5.76 11.76 11.44
CA SER A 163 -6.34 11.13 12.62
C SER A 163 -7.16 12.06 13.53
N GLN A 164 -6.93 13.38 13.52
CA GLN A 164 -7.55 14.30 14.48
C GLN A 164 -8.88 14.87 13.99
N HIS A 165 -9.07 14.95 12.67
CA HIS A 165 -10.22 15.60 12.05
C HIS A 165 -10.80 14.75 10.89
N PRO A 166 -12.09 14.94 10.54
CA PRO A 166 -12.67 14.31 9.36
C PRO A 166 -11.98 14.79 8.08
N HIS A 167 -12.13 14.04 7.00
CA HIS A 167 -11.41 14.26 5.73
C HIS A 167 -11.74 15.60 5.06
N ASP A 168 -12.94 16.10 5.32
CA ASP A 168 -13.50 17.35 4.79
C ASP A 168 -13.28 18.55 5.73
N TYR A 169 -12.54 18.39 6.84
CA TYR A 169 -12.11 19.51 7.69
C TYR A 169 -10.99 20.33 7.03
N PRO A 170 -10.98 21.68 7.12
CA PRO A 170 -11.94 22.52 7.83
C PRO A 170 -13.24 22.88 7.07
N TYR A 171 -13.35 22.56 5.78
CA TYR A 171 -14.48 22.96 4.94
C TYR A 171 -15.84 22.45 5.46
N CYS A 172 -15.86 21.34 6.19
CA CYS A 172 -17.04 20.79 6.84
C CYS A 172 -17.72 21.76 7.83
N LEU A 173 -16.95 22.67 8.45
CA LEU A 173 -17.46 23.68 9.38
C LEU A 173 -18.08 24.90 8.69
N VAL A 174 -17.82 25.09 7.40
CA VAL A 174 -18.28 26.25 6.64
C VAL A 174 -19.79 26.17 6.45
N GLY A 175 -20.52 27.19 6.91
CA GLY A 175 -21.98 27.28 6.79
C GLY A 175 -22.47 27.38 5.34
N LYS A 176 -23.76 27.07 5.10
CA LYS A 176 -24.36 27.03 3.75
C LYS A 176 -24.18 28.33 2.97
N GLU A 177 -24.43 29.47 3.61
CA GLU A 177 -24.30 30.80 2.99
C GLU A 177 -22.88 31.06 2.50
N LEU A 178 -21.88 30.85 3.37
CA LEU A 178 -20.47 31.02 2.99
C LEU A 178 -20.04 30.04 1.89
N ARG A 179 -20.51 28.78 1.92
CA ARG A 179 -20.28 27.84 0.81
C ARG A 179 -20.85 28.35 -0.51
N SER A 180 -22.03 28.98 -0.48
CA SER A 180 -22.66 29.57 -1.66
C SER A 180 -21.82 30.71 -2.23
N ILE A 181 -21.36 31.63 -1.38
CA ILE A 181 -20.47 32.74 -1.77
C ILE A 181 -19.19 32.21 -2.41
N ILE A 182 -18.50 31.26 -1.74
CA ILE A 182 -17.26 30.65 -2.24
C ILE A 182 -17.51 29.98 -3.60
N ARG A 183 -18.54 29.14 -3.70
CA ARG A 183 -18.84 28.39 -4.95
C ARG A 183 -19.17 29.34 -6.11
N SER A 184 -19.97 30.37 -5.85
CA SER A 184 -20.32 31.40 -6.84
C SER A 184 -19.08 32.09 -7.38
N LEU A 185 -18.16 32.51 -6.49
CA LEU A 185 -16.93 33.17 -6.89
C LEU A 185 -16.00 32.23 -7.68
N LEU A 186 -15.80 31.00 -7.19
CA LEU A 186 -14.97 30.01 -7.90
C LEU A 186 -15.54 29.64 -9.28
N GLY A 187 -16.86 29.61 -9.42
CA GLY A 187 -17.53 29.41 -10.71
C GLY A 187 -17.21 30.52 -11.71
N LYS A 188 -17.27 31.78 -11.28
CA LYS A 188 -16.90 32.96 -12.10
C LYS A 188 -15.40 33.00 -12.44
N SER A 189 -14.55 32.45 -11.58
CA SER A 189 -13.09 32.44 -11.73
C SER A 189 -12.52 31.13 -12.30
N SER A 190 -13.32 30.37 -13.05
CA SER A 190 -12.95 29.00 -13.46
C SER A 190 -11.63 28.86 -14.24
N GLY A 191 -11.24 29.87 -15.02
CA GLY A 191 -10.02 29.88 -15.83
C GLY A 191 -8.71 30.13 -15.07
N VAL A 192 -8.78 30.54 -13.80
CA VAL A 192 -7.60 30.85 -12.97
C VAL A 192 -7.42 29.91 -11.78
N LEU A 193 -8.28 28.91 -11.63
CA LEU A 193 -8.31 28.06 -10.43
C LEU A 193 -7.03 27.23 -10.22
N GLU A 194 -6.33 26.86 -11.30
CA GLU A 194 -5.03 26.18 -11.20
C GLU A 194 -3.98 27.08 -10.54
N LEU A 195 -3.82 28.30 -11.06
CA LEU A 195 -2.90 29.30 -10.50
C LEU A 195 -3.31 29.72 -9.08
N PHE A 196 -4.61 29.75 -8.80
CA PHE A 196 -5.12 30.03 -7.46
C PHE A 196 -4.80 28.91 -6.47
N PHE A 197 -4.96 27.65 -6.87
CA PHE A 197 -4.56 26.50 -6.05
C PHE A 197 -3.07 26.56 -5.73
N ASP A 198 -2.23 26.78 -6.74
CA ASP A 198 -0.79 27.00 -6.57
C ASP A 198 -0.53 28.14 -5.57
N HIS A 199 -1.18 29.29 -5.75
CA HIS A 199 -1.03 30.44 -4.86
C HIS A 199 -1.36 30.08 -3.41
N CYS A 200 -2.49 29.41 -3.14
CA CYS A 200 -2.83 28.98 -1.80
C CYS A 200 -1.76 28.07 -1.19
N VAL A 201 -1.22 27.11 -1.95
CA VAL A 201 -0.16 26.22 -1.46
C VAL A 201 1.11 27.00 -1.15
N TYR A 202 1.63 27.78 -2.09
CA TYR A 202 2.88 28.51 -1.90
C TYR A 202 2.78 29.59 -0.81
N THR A 203 1.65 30.27 -0.70
CA THR A 203 1.43 31.23 0.38
C THR A 203 1.41 30.53 1.73
N MET A 204 0.73 29.38 1.88
CA MET A 204 0.84 28.60 3.13
C MET A 204 2.31 28.23 3.45
N LEU A 205 3.11 27.87 2.44
CA LEU A 205 4.53 27.55 2.66
C LEU A 205 5.39 28.76 3.05
N GLN A 206 5.04 29.96 2.59
CA GLN A 206 5.70 31.22 2.97
C GLN A 206 5.31 31.64 4.38
N GLU A 207 4.02 31.56 4.73
CA GLU A 207 3.52 31.92 6.06
C GLU A 207 4.12 31.03 7.17
N LEU A 208 4.42 29.76 6.85
CA LEU A 208 5.14 28.86 7.77
C LEU A 208 6.57 29.34 8.12
N ASP A 209 7.18 30.24 7.35
CA ASP A 209 8.51 30.80 7.65
C ASP A 209 8.46 32.08 8.50
N LYS A 210 7.37 32.85 8.43
CA LYS A 210 7.29 34.21 9.00
C LYS A 210 7.05 34.19 10.51
N THR A 211 5.97 33.53 10.93
CA THR A 211 5.47 33.66 12.30
C THR A 211 4.89 32.34 12.79
N PRO A 212 5.49 31.71 13.83
CA PRO A 212 4.92 30.53 14.44
C PRO A 212 3.52 30.82 15.00
N GLY A 213 2.50 30.15 14.46
CA GLY A 213 1.15 30.16 15.02
C GLY A 213 0.15 31.14 14.40
N GLU A 214 0.42 31.70 13.22
CA GLU A 214 -0.64 32.24 12.37
C GLU A 214 -1.47 31.13 11.72
N SER A 215 -2.76 31.39 11.56
CA SER A 215 -3.68 30.44 10.95
C SER A 215 -3.46 30.32 9.43
N LEU A 216 -3.69 29.11 8.91
CA LEU A 216 -3.76 28.81 7.47
C LEU A 216 -5.18 28.43 7.02
N HIS A 217 -6.20 28.67 7.86
CA HIS A 217 -7.56 28.16 7.65
C HIS A 217 -8.21 28.67 6.37
N GLY A 218 -8.00 29.95 6.00
CA GLY A 218 -8.59 30.53 4.79
C GLY A 218 -8.12 29.83 3.51
N TYR A 219 -6.80 29.62 3.41
CA TYR A 219 -6.20 28.91 2.28
C TYR A 219 -6.65 27.44 2.23
N ARG A 220 -6.74 26.77 3.38
CA ARG A 220 -7.21 25.38 3.48
C ARG A 220 -8.66 25.22 3.03
N ILE A 221 -9.55 26.12 3.48
CA ILE A 221 -10.96 26.18 3.06
C ILE A 221 -11.05 26.37 1.54
N CYS A 222 -10.26 27.28 0.97
CA CYS A 222 -10.25 27.53 -0.47
C CYS A 222 -9.74 26.32 -1.27
N ILE A 223 -8.66 25.67 -0.81
CA ILE A 223 -8.14 24.44 -1.45
C ILE A 223 -9.20 23.35 -1.47
N GLN A 224 -9.87 23.08 -0.34
CA GLN A 224 -10.93 22.08 -0.29
C GLN A 224 -12.12 22.44 -1.17
N ALA A 225 -12.53 23.72 -1.19
CA ALA A 225 -13.61 24.18 -2.04
C ALA A 225 -13.29 23.98 -3.54
N VAL A 226 -12.06 24.30 -3.96
CA VAL A 226 -11.60 24.11 -5.35
C VAL A 226 -11.59 22.63 -5.71
N LEU A 227 -11.00 21.78 -4.87
CA LEU A 227 -10.80 20.36 -5.18
C LEU A 227 -12.06 19.50 -4.98
N LEU A 228 -13.07 20.02 -4.28
CA LEU A 228 -14.39 19.40 -4.19
C LEU A 228 -15.05 19.29 -5.58
N ASP A 229 -14.96 20.36 -6.39
CA ASP A 229 -15.58 20.42 -7.72
C ASP A 229 -14.57 20.11 -8.84
N ARG A 230 -13.27 20.37 -8.64
CA ARG A 230 -12.21 20.28 -9.67
C ARG A 230 -10.97 19.52 -9.17
N PRO A 231 -11.08 18.23 -8.78
CA PRO A 231 -9.97 17.48 -8.17
C PRO A 231 -8.73 17.36 -9.06
N LYS A 232 -8.91 17.34 -10.39
CA LYS A 232 -7.81 17.24 -11.36
C LYS A 232 -6.75 18.34 -11.20
N ILE A 233 -7.13 19.53 -10.73
CA ILE A 233 -6.21 20.67 -10.53
C ILE A 233 -4.98 20.26 -9.69
N ALA A 234 -5.17 19.47 -8.63
CA ALA A 234 -4.07 19.02 -7.77
C ALA A 234 -3.06 18.12 -8.50
N THR A 235 -3.46 17.47 -9.59
CA THR A 235 -2.65 16.45 -10.29
C THR A 235 -2.05 16.92 -11.60
N MET A 236 -2.41 18.11 -12.08
CA MET A 236 -1.91 18.64 -13.35
C MET A 236 -0.39 18.79 -13.36
N ASN A 237 0.21 19.12 -12.20
CA ASN A 237 1.64 19.36 -12.08
C ASN A 237 2.27 18.72 -10.83
N LEU A 238 2.11 17.40 -10.68
CA LEU A 238 2.69 16.67 -9.53
C LEU A 238 4.22 16.78 -9.46
N GLY A 239 4.90 16.88 -10.61
CA GLY A 239 6.36 17.00 -10.69
C GLY A 239 6.88 18.23 -9.94
N LYS A 240 6.25 19.39 -10.16
CA LYS A 240 6.55 20.65 -9.47
C LYS A 240 6.46 20.49 -7.95
N TYR A 241 5.42 19.86 -7.43
CA TYR A 241 5.26 19.66 -5.99
C TYR A 241 6.24 18.62 -5.42
N LEU A 242 6.61 17.62 -6.21
CA LEU A 242 7.63 16.65 -5.83
C LEU A 242 9.01 17.34 -5.67
N GLU A 243 9.34 18.30 -6.53
CA GLU A 243 10.53 19.14 -6.37
C GLU A 243 10.48 20.00 -5.10
N VAL A 244 9.33 20.59 -4.78
CA VAL A 244 9.11 21.33 -3.51
C VAL A 244 9.31 20.41 -2.30
N LEU A 245 8.83 19.16 -2.35
CA LEU A 245 9.08 18.20 -1.27
C LEU A 245 10.56 17.85 -1.13
N ARG A 246 11.28 17.70 -2.26
CA ARG A 246 12.73 17.44 -2.26
C ARG A 246 13.52 18.61 -1.68
N SER A 247 13.16 19.85 -2.01
CA SER A 247 13.86 21.04 -1.50
C SER A 247 13.58 21.30 -0.02
N HIS A 248 12.46 20.81 0.52
CA HIS A 248 12.05 21.01 1.91
C HIS A 248 12.08 19.75 2.78
N GLN A 249 12.81 18.69 2.42
CA GLN A 249 12.84 17.42 3.19
C GLN A 249 13.18 17.61 4.68
N ASN A 250 14.00 18.62 5.02
CA ASN A 250 14.38 18.94 6.40
C ASN A 250 13.36 19.82 7.15
N ARG A 251 12.22 20.16 6.53
CA ARG A 251 11.13 20.96 7.11
C ARG A 251 9.80 20.20 7.03
N PRO A 252 9.55 19.25 7.96
CA PRO A 252 8.37 18.37 7.91
C PRO A 252 7.04 19.10 7.79
N ALA A 253 6.84 20.23 8.50
CA ALA A 253 5.60 21.00 8.44
C ALA A 253 5.26 21.51 7.02
N LYS A 254 6.27 21.93 6.25
CA LYS A 254 6.09 22.35 4.86
C LYS A 254 5.70 21.17 3.98
N CYS A 255 6.42 20.05 4.12
CA CYS A 255 6.13 18.84 3.37
C CYS A 255 4.71 18.33 3.66
N LEU A 256 4.32 18.25 4.94
CA LEU A 256 2.98 17.84 5.36
C LEU A 256 1.89 18.76 4.80
N THR A 257 2.15 20.07 4.71
CA THR A 257 1.24 21.04 4.08
C THR A 257 1.02 20.75 2.59
N VAL A 258 2.09 20.43 1.86
CA VAL A 258 1.99 20.02 0.45
C VAL A 258 1.24 18.70 0.31
N LEU A 259 1.58 17.69 1.11
CA LEU A 259 0.90 16.38 1.10
C LEU A 259 -0.59 16.53 1.39
N TRP A 260 -0.95 17.38 2.36
CA TRP A 260 -2.33 17.67 2.72
C TRP A 260 -3.09 18.37 1.61
N ALA A 261 -2.49 19.39 0.99
CA ALA A 261 -3.15 20.17 -0.06
C ALA A 261 -3.47 19.30 -1.29
N LEU A 262 -2.50 18.52 -1.75
CA LEU A 262 -2.68 17.63 -2.89
C LEU A 262 -3.63 16.47 -2.57
N GLY A 263 -3.53 15.94 -1.35
CA GLY A 263 -4.34 14.82 -0.89
C GLY A 263 -5.85 15.07 -0.98
N GLN A 264 -6.30 16.33 -0.88
CA GLN A 264 -7.72 16.67 -0.92
C GLN A 264 -8.43 16.18 -2.20
N ALA A 265 -7.73 16.12 -3.33
CA ALA A 265 -8.30 15.63 -4.59
C ALA A 265 -8.79 14.17 -4.50
N GLY A 266 -8.15 13.36 -3.64
CA GLY A 266 -8.51 11.96 -3.49
C GLY A 266 -9.81 11.71 -2.74
N PHE A 267 -10.31 12.66 -1.95
CA PHE A 267 -11.54 12.44 -1.19
C PHE A 267 -12.82 12.57 -2.02
N THR A 268 -12.73 13.17 -3.20
CA THR A 268 -13.81 13.21 -4.20
C THR A 268 -13.59 12.25 -5.37
N ASP A 269 -12.34 12.00 -5.74
CA ASP A 269 -11.99 11.18 -6.90
C ASP A 269 -10.85 10.19 -6.57
N LEU A 270 -11.17 8.89 -6.60
CA LEU A 270 -10.20 7.83 -6.33
C LEU A 270 -9.01 7.87 -7.31
N HIS A 271 -9.25 8.14 -8.59
CA HIS A 271 -8.22 8.13 -9.62
C HIS A 271 -7.21 9.25 -9.36
N GLU A 272 -7.69 10.46 -9.08
CA GLU A 272 -6.81 11.59 -8.73
C GLU A 272 -6.11 11.36 -7.37
N GLY A 273 -6.79 10.77 -6.39
CA GLY A 273 -6.16 10.39 -5.12
C GLY A 273 -5.02 9.36 -5.27
N LEU A 274 -5.21 8.36 -6.13
CA LEU A 274 -4.16 7.38 -6.43
C LEU A 274 -2.99 8.01 -7.18
N LYS A 275 -3.24 8.95 -8.12
CA LYS A 275 -2.14 9.70 -8.75
C LYS A 275 -1.32 10.49 -7.74
N VAL A 276 -1.97 11.20 -6.82
CA VAL A 276 -1.28 11.94 -5.75
C VAL A 276 -0.49 10.97 -4.90
N TRP A 277 -1.09 9.85 -4.50
CA TRP A 277 -0.41 8.90 -3.63
C TRP A 277 0.81 8.26 -4.30
N LEU A 278 0.67 7.75 -5.53
CA LEU A 278 1.75 7.12 -6.28
C LEU A 278 2.84 8.14 -6.69
N GLY A 279 2.44 9.33 -7.14
CA GLY A 279 3.37 10.34 -7.65
C GLY A 279 4.07 11.15 -6.58
N VAL A 280 3.50 11.29 -5.38
CA VAL A 280 3.97 12.23 -4.35
C VAL A 280 4.20 11.55 -3.00
N MET A 281 3.27 10.71 -2.53
CA MET A 281 3.36 10.13 -1.18
C MET A 281 4.22 8.86 -1.12
N LEU A 282 4.17 8.01 -2.14
CA LEU A 282 4.99 6.80 -2.23
C LEU A 282 6.49 7.12 -2.26
N PRO A 283 6.99 8.11 -3.03
CA PRO A 283 8.40 8.51 -3.01
C PRO A 283 8.92 8.97 -1.63
N VAL A 284 8.04 9.50 -0.76
CA VAL A 284 8.41 9.98 0.58
C VAL A 284 8.09 8.98 1.69
N LEU A 285 7.60 7.78 1.36
CA LEU A 285 7.33 6.71 2.32
C LEU A 285 8.60 6.28 3.08
N GLY A 286 9.77 6.54 2.46
CA GLY A 286 11.10 6.41 3.04
C GLY A 286 11.41 7.33 4.22
N ILE A 287 10.67 8.43 4.35
CA ILE A 287 11.02 9.56 5.23
C ILE A 287 10.18 9.46 6.51
N LYS A 288 10.83 9.19 7.64
CA LYS A 288 10.16 8.94 8.94
C LYS A 288 9.18 10.03 9.37
N ALA A 289 9.48 11.29 9.06
CA ALA A 289 8.61 12.41 9.42
C ALA A 289 7.34 12.52 8.56
N LEU A 290 7.31 11.87 7.38
CA LEU A 290 6.22 11.98 6.40
C LEU A 290 5.46 10.67 6.20
N SER A 291 6.11 9.53 6.45
CA SER A 291 5.51 8.20 6.28
C SER A 291 4.22 7.96 7.09
N PRO A 292 4.03 8.50 8.32
CA PRO A 292 2.75 8.34 9.02
C PRO A 292 1.58 8.97 8.25
N TYR A 293 1.81 10.14 7.64
CA TYR A 293 0.81 10.83 6.85
C TYR A 293 0.49 10.05 5.57
N ALA A 294 1.51 9.62 4.84
CA ALA A 294 1.35 8.89 3.58
C ALA A 294 0.55 7.57 3.74
N VAL A 295 0.78 6.82 4.81
CA VAL A 295 0.04 5.57 5.09
C VAL A 295 -1.39 5.87 5.56
N SER A 296 -1.56 6.84 6.47
CA SER A 296 -2.89 7.23 6.96
C SER A 296 -3.77 7.81 5.85
N TYR A 297 -3.17 8.52 4.90
CA TYR A 297 -3.87 9.03 3.72
C TYR A 297 -4.40 7.90 2.86
N LEU A 298 -3.55 6.91 2.56
CA LEU A 298 -3.96 5.76 1.76
C LEU A 298 -5.13 5.01 2.41
N ASP A 299 -5.04 4.77 3.73
CA ASP A 299 -6.10 4.10 4.49
C ASP A 299 -7.44 4.81 4.30
N ARG A 300 -7.44 6.13 4.52
CA ARG A 300 -8.63 6.97 4.38
C ARG A 300 -9.12 7.07 2.93
N LEU A 301 -8.22 7.19 1.96
CA LEU A 301 -8.57 7.19 0.54
C LEU A 301 -9.33 5.91 0.18
N LEU A 302 -8.79 4.75 0.56
CA LEU A 302 -9.43 3.46 0.30
C LEU A 302 -10.74 3.32 1.08
N MET A 303 -10.82 3.81 2.31
CA MET A 303 -12.06 3.80 3.10
C MET A 303 -13.18 4.63 2.44
N MET A 304 -12.85 5.81 1.91
CA MET A 304 -13.80 6.69 1.21
C MET A 304 -14.27 6.10 -0.13
N HIS A 305 -13.44 5.27 -0.77
CA HIS A 305 -13.74 4.65 -2.06
C HIS A 305 -13.80 3.12 -1.93
N PRO A 306 -14.91 2.55 -1.43
CA PRO A 306 -15.07 1.10 -1.33
C PRO A 306 -15.03 0.43 -2.71
N ASN A 307 -15.59 1.09 -3.74
CA ASN A 307 -15.52 0.62 -5.12
C ASN A 307 -14.20 1.07 -5.78
N LEU A 308 -13.32 0.09 -5.99
CA LEU A 308 -11.96 0.32 -6.51
C LEU A 308 -11.87 0.39 -8.04
N THR A 309 -12.97 0.15 -8.77
CA THR A 309 -12.96 0.04 -10.23
C THR A 309 -12.39 1.27 -10.94
N LYS A 310 -12.64 2.48 -10.42
CA LYS A 310 -12.10 3.74 -10.94
C LYS A 310 -10.57 3.86 -10.83
N GLY A 311 -9.95 3.06 -9.97
CA GLY A 311 -8.50 2.99 -9.79
C GLY A 311 -7.82 1.88 -10.59
N PHE A 312 -8.56 1.06 -11.34
CA PHE A 312 -7.97 -0.05 -12.09
C PHE A 312 -7.05 0.45 -13.20
N GLY A 313 -5.90 -0.22 -13.34
CA GLY A 313 -4.85 0.16 -14.30
C GLY A 313 -3.93 1.27 -13.79
N MET A 314 -4.16 1.83 -12.60
CA MET A 314 -3.31 2.88 -12.05
C MET A 314 -2.03 2.36 -11.38
N ILE A 315 -2.10 1.17 -10.76
CA ILE A 315 -0.95 0.58 -10.06
C ILE A 315 -0.32 -0.48 -10.96
N GLY A 316 0.68 -0.08 -11.74
CA GLY A 316 1.46 -1.03 -12.55
C GLY A 316 2.47 -1.83 -11.72
N PRO A 317 3.14 -2.84 -12.31
CA PRO A 317 4.20 -3.61 -11.65
C PRO A 317 5.28 -2.72 -11.01
N LYS A 318 5.70 -1.66 -11.73
CA LYS A 318 6.74 -0.73 -11.27
C LYS A 318 6.42 -0.07 -9.93
N ASP A 319 5.13 0.20 -9.68
CA ASP A 319 4.66 0.87 -8.46
C ASP A 319 4.24 -0.15 -7.41
N PHE A 320 3.68 -1.28 -7.83
CA PHE A 320 3.18 -2.34 -6.95
C PHE A 320 4.28 -3.02 -6.14
N PHE A 321 5.42 -3.36 -6.75
CA PHE A 321 6.46 -4.11 -6.07
C PHE A 321 7.19 -3.34 -4.95
N PRO A 322 7.48 -2.04 -5.09
CA PRO A 322 7.90 -1.22 -3.95
C PRO A 322 6.93 -1.31 -2.76
N LEU A 323 5.62 -1.37 -2.99
CA LEU A 323 4.62 -1.50 -1.92
C LEU A 323 4.68 -2.85 -1.22
N LEU A 324 4.84 -3.92 -1.99
CA LEU A 324 5.10 -5.26 -1.45
C LEU A 324 6.36 -5.25 -0.58
N ASP A 325 7.45 -4.66 -1.07
CA ASP A 325 8.72 -4.58 -0.36
C ASP A 325 8.55 -3.79 0.96
N PHE A 326 7.87 -2.64 0.95
CA PHE A 326 7.56 -1.89 2.17
C PHE A 326 6.65 -2.65 3.16
N ALA A 327 5.65 -3.40 2.66
CA ALA A 327 4.70 -4.12 3.50
C ALA A 327 5.29 -5.37 4.15
N PHE A 328 6.24 -6.05 3.50
CA PHE A 328 6.66 -7.39 3.92
C PHE A 328 8.16 -7.54 4.22
N MET A 329 9.04 -6.68 3.72
CA MET A 329 10.47 -6.78 4.02
C MET A 329 10.80 -6.15 5.38
N PRO A 330 11.57 -6.83 6.25
CA PRO A 330 12.05 -6.26 7.50
C PRO A 330 13.12 -5.19 7.24
N ASN A 331 13.41 -4.40 8.27
CA ASN A 331 14.49 -3.39 8.27
C ASN A 331 14.37 -2.34 7.14
N ASN A 332 13.16 -2.06 6.67
CA ASN A 332 12.92 -0.90 5.84
C ASN A 332 12.76 0.37 6.71
N SER A 333 12.51 1.51 6.07
CA SER A 333 12.42 2.81 6.75
C SER A 333 11.15 3.02 7.59
N LEU A 334 10.13 2.16 7.44
CA LEU A 334 8.88 2.25 8.18
C LEU A 334 9.05 1.72 9.60
N THR A 335 8.30 2.31 10.53
CA THR A 335 8.14 1.74 11.87
C THR A 335 7.32 0.44 11.79
N PRO A 336 7.48 -0.49 12.74
CA PRO A 336 6.70 -1.74 12.74
C PRO A 336 5.18 -1.53 12.71
N SER A 337 4.68 -0.49 13.40
CA SER A 337 3.25 -0.14 13.42
C SER A 337 2.74 0.33 12.05
N LEU A 338 3.49 1.19 11.36
CA LEU A 338 3.12 1.66 10.02
C LEU A 338 3.24 0.57 8.97
N GLN A 339 4.24 -0.30 9.10
CA GLN A 339 4.38 -1.46 8.24
C GLN A 339 3.18 -2.40 8.37
N GLU A 340 2.73 -2.65 9.60
CA GLU A 340 1.53 -3.46 9.85
C GLU A 340 0.27 -2.80 9.27
N GLN A 341 0.12 -1.48 9.42
CA GLN A 341 -1.00 -0.75 8.79
C GLN A 341 -0.96 -0.89 7.26
N LEU A 342 0.20 -0.70 6.62
CA LEU A 342 0.35 -0.87 5.17
C LEU A 342 0.04 -2.32 4.73
N ARG A 343 0.43 -3.31 5.54
CA ARG A 343 0.12 -4.73 5.29
C ARG A 343 -1.37 -5.02 5.32
N ARG A 344 -2.14 -4.34 6.17
CA ARG A 344 -3.63 -4.44 6.18
C ARG A 344 -4.27 -3.82 4.94
N LEU A 345 -3.67 -2.78 4.37
CA LEU A 345 -4.14 -2.12 3.14
C LEU A 345 -3.74 -2.89 1.88
N TYR A 346 -2.65 -3.65 1.93
CA TYR A 346 -2.05 -4.35 0.80
C TYR A 346 -3.04 -5.22 -0.02
N PRO A 347 -3.98 -5.99 0.55
CA PRO A 347 -4.95 -6.75 -0.24
C PRO A 347 -5.77 -5.87 -1.20
N ARG A 348 -6.15 -4.66 -0.77
CA ARG A 348 -6.88 -3.71 -1.63
C ARG A 348 -5.97 -3.10 -2.69
N LEU A 349 -4.70 -2.83 -2.37
CA LEU A 349 -3.69 -2.40 -3.34
C LEU A 349 -3.44 -3.46 -4.42
N LYS A 350 -3.44 -4.74 -4.03
CA LYS A 350 -3.32 -5.87 -4.96
C LYS A 350 -4.50 -5.96 -5.92
N VAL A 351 -5.73 -5.74 -5.44
CA VAL A 351 -6.92 -5.65 -6.30
C VAL A 351 -6.79 -4.50 -7.31
N LEU A 352 -6.35 -3.32 -6.86
CA LEU A 352 -6.11 -2.17 -7.75
C LEU A 352 -5.04 -2.46 -8.80
N ALA A 353 -3.96 -3.14 -8.42
CA ALA A 353 -2.87 -3.49 -9.31
C ALA A 353 -3.28 -4.54 -10.35
N PHE A 354 -4.04 -5.56 -9.93
CA PHE A 354 -4.50 -6.61 -10.84
C PHE A 354 -5.57 -6.10 -11.81
N GLY A 355 -6.33 -5.08 -11.38
CA GLY A 355 -7.23 -4.31 -12.23
C GLY A 355 -8.43 -5.12 -12.73
N ALA A 356 -9.01 -4.67 -13.84
CA ALA A 356 -10.24 -5.23 -14.38
C ALA A 356 -10.06 -6.59 -15.09
N ARG A 357 -8.86 -6.88 -15.60
CA ARG A 357 -8.58 -8.02 -16.49
C ARG A 357 -7.35 -8.83 -16.05
N PRO A 358 -7.34 -9.37 -14.82
CA PRO A 358 -6.20 -10.15 -14.32
C PRO A 358 -5.83 -11.32 -15.25
N GLU A 359 -6.80 -11.94 -15.91
CA GLU A 359 -6.63 -13.06 -16.83
C GLU A 359 -5.77 -12.76 -18.07
N THR A 360 -5.53 -11.48 -18.36
CA THR A 360 -4.66 -11.04 -19.47
C THR A 360 -3.45 -10.22 -19.03
N ALA A 361 -3.27 -9.98 -17.73
CA ALA A 361 -2.27 -9.05 -17.22
C ALA A 361 -1.30 -9.66 -16.20
N LEU A 362 -1.70 -10.71 -15.48
CA LEU A 362 -0.91 -11.26 -14.37
C LEU A 362 0.43 -11.87 -14.79
N HIS A 363 0.55 -12.33 -16.04
CA HIS A 363 1.84 -12.76 -16.58
C HIS A 363 2.91 -11.66 -16.54
N THR A 364 2.53 -10.37 -16.52
CA THR A 364 3.49 -9.24 -16.41
C THR A 364 4.01 -9.04 -14.98
N TYR A 365 3.26 -9.48 -13.97
CA TYR A 365 3.65 -9.41 -12.56
C TYR A 365 4.48 -10.64 -12.14
N PHE A 366 4.20 -11.79 -12.75
CA PHE A 366 4.85 -13.07 -12.44
C PHE A 366 6.40 -13.01 -12.36
N PRO A 367 7.14 -12.40 -13.32
CA PRO A 367 8.59 -12.33 -13.25
C PRO A 367 9.12 -11.65 -11.98
N SER A 368 8.44 -10.59 -11.55
CA SER A 368 8.86 -9.79 -10.39
C SER A 368 8.47 -10.43 -9.07
N PHE A 369 7.40 -11.23 -9.02
CA PHE A 369 7.13 -12.10 -7.88
C PHE A 369 8.17 -13.23 -7.79
N LEU A 370 8.47 -13.88 -8.91
CA LEU A 370 9.42 -15.00 -8.97
C LEU A 370 10.82 -14.56 -8.55
N SER A 371 11.32 -13.45 -9.10
CA SER A 371 12.66 -12.94 -8.77
C SER A 371 12.82 -12.55 -7.30
N ARG A 372 11.72 -12.15 -6.64
CA ARG A 372 11.69 -11.80 -5.22
C ARG A 372 11.58 -12.97 -4.27
N ALA A 373 11.18 -14.16 -4.73
CA ALA A 373 10.94 -15.33 -3.88
C ALA A 373 12.24 -16.02 -3.43
N ALA A 374 13.18 -15.26 -2.87
CA ALA A 374 14.45 -15.78 -2.38
C ALA A 374 14.24 -16.73 -1.18
N PRO A 375 15.11 -17.75 -1.00
CA PRO A 375 15.02 -18.65 0.16
C PRO A 375 15.09 -17.92 1.52
N ALA A 376 15.81 -16.79 1.58
CA ALA A 376 15.96 -15.96 2.77
C ALA A 376 14.80 -14.99 3.03
N CYS A 377 13.71 -15.04 2.25
CA CYS A 377 12.56 -14.17 2.47
C CYS A 377 11.89 -14.45 3.82
N PRO A 378 11.39 -13.40 4.51
CA PRO A 378 10.56 -13.56 5.69
C PRO A 378 9.35 -14.48 5.42
N PRO A 379 8.88 -15.28 6.38
CA PRO A 379 7.78 -16.22 6.17
C PRO A 379 6.51 -15.59 5.58
N ALA A 380 6.12 -14.40 6.08
CA ALA A 380 4.96 -13.67 5.58
C ALA A 380 5.13 -13.23 4.12
N MET A 381 6.31 -12.73 3.76
CA MET A 381 6.63 -12.37 2.38
C MET A 381 6.61 -13.59 1.46
N LYS A 382 7.29 -14.66 1.87
CA LYS A 382 7.35 -15.92 1.11
C LYS A 382 5.94 -16.46 0.83
N LYS A 383 5.07 -16.48 1.83
CA LYS A 383 3.66 -16.87 1.68
C LYS A 383 2.92 -15.99 0.67
N GLU A 384 3.06 -14.67 0.76
CA GLU A 384 2.40 -13.74 -0.16
C GLU A 384 2.89 -13.88 -1.60
N LEU A 385 4.20 -14.02 -1.81
CA LEU A 385 4.81 -14.23 -3.12
C LEU A 385 4.31 -15.54 -3.77
N LEU A 386 4.34 -16.65 -3.04
CA LEU A 386 3.91 -17.95 -3.53
C LEU A 386 2.41 -17.97 -3.86
N THR A 387 1.59 -17.38 -2.98
CA THR A 387 0.14 -17.25 -3.20
C THR A 387 -0.14 -16.39 -4.45
N SER A 388 0.60 -15.30 -4.63
CA SER A 388 0.47 -14.42 -5.80
C SER A 388 0.90 -15.10 -7.10
N MET A 389 2.00 -15.84 -7.11
CA MET A 389 2.44 -16.62 -8.27
C MET A 389 1.42 -17.72 -8.62
N SER A 390 0.89 -18.43 -7.62
CA SER A 390 -0.17 -19.41 -7.82
C SER A 390 -1.44 -18.77 -8.41
N GLN A 391 -1.81 -17.57 -7.95
CA GLN A 391 -2.91 -16.80 -8.51
C GLN A 391 -2.66 -16.40 -9.97
N CYS A 392 -1.44 -15.96 -10.32
CA CYS A 392 -1.06 -15.67 -11.70
C CYS A 392 -1.23 -16.89 -12.60
N LEU A 393 -0.71 -18.06 -12.19
CA LEU A 393 -0.85 -19.33 -12.92
C LEU A 393 -2.31 -19.78 -13.04
N SER A 394 -3.14 -19.47 -12.04
CA SER A 394 -4.54 -19.89 -12.01
C SER A 394 -5.44 -19.05 -12.93
N LEU A 395 -5.16 -17.75 -13.06
CA LEU A 395 -6.02 -16.81 -13.78
C LEU A 395 -5.52 -16.49 -15.19
N ASP A 396 -4.20 -16.39 -15.39
CA ASP A 396 -3.59 -15.99 -16.65
C ASP A 396 -2.72 -17.13 -17.22
N PRO A 397 -3.17 -17.82 -18.29
CA PRO A 397 -2.45 -18.93 -18.90
C PRO A 397 -1.04 -18.55 -19.42
N LEU A 398 -0.81 -17.29 -19.79
CA LEU A 398 0.51 -16.83 -20.27
C LEU A 398 1.57 -16.89 -19.15
N SER A 399 1.16 -16.87 -17.88
CA SER A 399 2.05 -16.99 -16.73
C SER A 399 2.87 -18.29 -16.76
N PHE A 400 2.31 -19.41 -17.25
CA PHE A 400 3.05 -20.66 -17.42
C PHE A 400 4.14 -20.54 -18.50
N SER A 401 3.86 -19.85 -19.60
CA SER A 401 4.86 -19.61 -20.66
C SER A 401 5.99 -18.72 -20.16
N VAL A 402 5.67 -17.65 -19.44
CA VAL A 402 6.66 -16.77 -18.81
C VAL A 402 7.50 -17.54 -17.79
N TRP A 403 6.87 -18.37 -16.95
CA TRP A 403 7.60 -19.21 -16.00
C TRP A 403 8.59 -20.15 -16.70
N ARG A 404 8.17 -20.79 -17.80
CA ARG A 404 9.04 -21.67 -18.59
C ARG A 404 10.28 -20.95 -19.12
N GLN A 405 10.13 -19.72 -19.61
CA GLN A 405 11.25 -18.91 -20.10
C GLN A 405 12.22 -18.49 -18.99
N LEU A 406 11.71 -18.32 -17.77
CA LEU A 406 12.48 -17.85 -16.62
C LEU A 406 13.09 -18.97 -15.77
N TYR A 407 12.68 -20.22 -16.01
CA TYR A 407 12.99 -21.37 -15.16
C TYR A 407 14.48 -21.56 -14.88
N THR A 408 15.30 -21.60 -15.94
CA THR A 408 16.75 -21.84 -15.84
C THR A 408 17.50 -20.74 -15.09
N LYS A 409 16.94 -19.52 -15.03
CA LYS A 409 17.50 -18.36 -14.32
C LYS A 409 17.05 -18.27 -12.86
N HIS A 410 15.99 -19.00 -12.49
CA HIS A 410 15.31 -18.89 -11.21
C HIS A 410 14.99 -20.26 -10.61
N LEU A 411 15.96 -21.19 -10.62
CA LEU A 411 15.76 -22.57 -10.15
C LEU A 411 15.40 -22.62 -8.66
N ALA A 412 16.15 -21.93 -7.79
CA ALA A 412 15.86 -21.89 -6.36
C ALA A 412 14.42 -21.38 -6.07
N GLN A 413 14.00 -20.33 -6.75
CA GLN A 413 12.65 -19.76 -6.59
C GLN A 413 11.57 -20.65 -7.20
N SER A 414 11.87 -21.29 -8.34
CA SER A 414 10.97 -22.24 -8.99
C SER A 414 10.76 -23.49 -8.14
N SER A 415 11.79 -23.98 -7.46
CA SER A 415 11.69 -25.08 -6.49
C SER A 415 10.69 -24.75 -5.37
N LEU A 416 10.74 -23.53 -4.83
CA LEU A 416 9.78 -23.09 -3.81
C LEU A 416 8.34 -23.06 -4.36
N LEU A 417 8.15 -22.57 -5.59
CA LEU A 417 6.84 -22.53 -6.23
C LEU A 417 6.31 -23.94 -6.54
N LEU A 418 7.15 -24.84 -7.05
CA LEU A 418 6.78 -26.24 -7.32
C LEU A 418 6.32 -26.97 -6.06
N ASN A 419 7.06 -26.80 -4.95
CA ASN A 419 6.67 -27.38 -3.66
C ASN A 419 5.35 -26.78 -3.14
N HIS A 420 5.16 -25.47 -3.27
CA HIS A 420 3.89 -24.83 -2.90
C HIS A 420 2.70 -25.35 -3.72
N LEU A 421 2.88 -25.58 -5.03
CA LEU A 421 1.85 -26.16 -5.90
C LEU A 421 1.59 -27.64 -5.57
N LEU A 422 2.60 -28.36 -5.09
CA LEU A 422 2.46 -29.75 -4.64
C LEU A 422 1.65 -29.85 -3.33
N GLU A 423 1.87 -28.93 -2.40
CA GLU A 423 1.10 -28.78 -1.16
C GLU A 423 -0.37 -28.39 -1.46
N SER A 424 -0.59 -27.48 -2.41
CA SER A 424 -1.91 -26.99 -2.83
C SER A 424 -2.53 -27.76 -4.01
N TRP A 425 -2.06 -28.98 -4.26
CA TRP A 425 -2.50 -29.79 -5.40
C TRP A 425 -4.02 -30.05 -5.40
N GLU A 426 -4.58 -30.42 -4.23
CA GLU A 426 -5.98 -30.80 -4.10
C GLU A 426 -6.95 -29.63 -4.32
N SER A 427 -6.53 -28.40 -4.01
CA SER A 427 -7.35 -27.19 -4.24
C SER A 427 -7.22 -26.62 -5.66
N SER A 428 -6.26 -27.12 -6.47
CA SER A 428 -6.01 -26.63 -7.82
C SER A 428 -7.09 -27.08 -8.82
N SER A 429 -7.50 -26.20 -9.74
CA SER A 429 -8.49 -26.54 -10.77
C SER A 429 -7.96 -27.51 -11.82
N LYS A 430 -8.84 -28.28 -12.48
CA LYS A 430 -8.44 -29.25 -13.53
C LYS A 430 -7.63 -28.60 -14.66
N LYS A 431 -8.02 -27.39 -15.08
CA LYS A 431 -7.33 -26.63 -16.13
C LYS A 431 -5.90 -26.28 -15.71
N VAL A 432 -5.72 -25.77 -14.49
CA VAL A 432 -4.39 -25.45 -13.94
C VAL A 432 -3.53 -26.69 -13.82
N ARG A 433 -4.10 -27.81 -13.36
CA ARG A 433 -3.39 -29.10 -13.28
C ARG A 433 -2.89 -29.59 -14.65
N GLN A 434 -3.67 -29.40 -15.72
CA GLN A 434 -3.26 -29.74 -17.09
C GLN A 434 -2.09 -28.86 -17.56
N SER A 435 -2.20 -27.53 -17.43
CA SER A 435 -1.11 -26.62 -17.81
C SER A 435 0.15 -26.83 -16.97
N LEU A 436 0.00 -27.18 -15.68
CA LEU A 436 1.10 -27.53 -14.81
C LEU A 436 1.76 -28.84 -15.24
N GLN A 437 0.99 -29.84 -15.69
CA GLN A 437 1.55 -31.10 -16.19
C GLN A 437 2.47 -30.89 -17.40
N GLU A 438 2.05 -30.08 -18.37
CA GLU A 438 2.88 -29.72 -19.52
C GLU A 438 4.16 -28.99 -19.09
N THR A 439 4.02 -28.05 -18.16
CA THR A 439 5.14 -27.26 -17.63
C THR A 439 6.14 -28.14 -16.87
N VAL A 440 5.67 -29.03 -16.01
CA VAL A 440 6.52 -29.94 -15.22
C VAL A 440 7.24 -30.95 -16.13
N ARG A 441 6.60 -31.43 -17.20
CA ARG A 441 7.28 -32.27 -18.21
C ARG A 441 8.41 -31.52 -18.90
N SER A 442 8.16 -30.26 -19.29
CA SER A 442 9.19 -29.39 -19.86
C SER A 442 10.36 -29.20 -18.88
N PHE A 443 10.07 -28.92 -17.61
CA PHE A 443 11.10 -28.74 -16.58
C PHE A 443 11.91 -30.00 -16.33
N LYS A 444 11.28 -31.17 -16.36
CA LYS A 444 11.98 -32.44 -16.21
C LYS A 444 13.07 -32.62 -17.28
N VAL A 445 12.73 -32.39 -18.55
CA VAL A 445 13.70 -32.47 -19.66
C VAL A 445 14.83 -31.44 -19.46
N THR A 446 14.48 -30.20 -19.09
CA THR A 446 15.47 -29.17 -18.81
C THR A 446 16.38 -29.54 -17.62
N ASN A 447 15.86 -30.16 -16.56
CA ASN A 447 16.65 -30.58 -15.41
C ASN A 447 17.60 -31.72 -15.75
N GLU A 448 17.17 -32.68 -16.57
CA GLU A 448 18.04 -33.76 -17.08
C GLU A 448 19.20 -33.17 -17.90
N GLU A 449 18.92 -32.18 -18.76
CA GLU A 449 19.95 -31.48 -19.53
C GLU A 449 20.89 -30.67 -18.65
N LEU A 450 20.38 -29.95 -17.64
CA LEU A 450 21.19 -29.17 -16.71
C LEU A 450 22.05 -30.05 -15.81
N ALA A 451 21.54 -31.20 -15.36
CA ALA A 451 22.29 -32.15 -14.55
C ALA A 451 23.48 -32.75 -15.33
N ALA A 452 23.35 -32.91 -16.65
CA ALA A 452 24.43 -33.38 -17.52
C ALA A 452 25.57 -32.35 -17.71
N ARG A 453 25.36 -31.07 -17.38
CA ARG A 453 26.32 -29.97 -17.64
C ARG A 453 27.33 -29.71 -16.50
N GLY A 454 27.34 -30.51 -15.43
CA GLY A 454 28.38 -30.51 -14.37
C GLY A 454 27.95 -29.99 -12.98
N PRO A 455 28.86 -30.03 -11.98
CA PRO A 455 28.50 -30.03 -10.55
C PRO A 455 28.03 -28.70 -9.94
N ASN A 456 28.33 -27.54 -10.54
CA ASN A 456 28.08 -26.22 -9.91
C ASN A 456 26.61 -25.78 -9.83
N THR A 457 25.66 -26.53 -10.40
CA THR A 457 24.21 -26.21 -10.38
C THR A 457 23.38 -27.34 -9.75
N HIS A 458 24.02 -28.32 -9.11
CA HIS A 458 23.36 -29.58 -8.78
C HIS A 458 22.26 -29.47 -7.72
N GLN A 459 22.40 -28.60 -6.71
CA GLN A 459 21.46 -28.57 -5.58
C GLN A 459 20.08 -28.03 -5.96
N ASP A 460 20.00 -26.89 -6.64
CA ASP A 460 18.73 -26.28 -7.04
C ASP A 460 18.03 -27.09 -8.15
N VAL A 461 18.81 -27.66 -9.08
CA VAL A 461 18.30 -28.57 -10.11
C VAL A 461 17.73 -29.83 -9.46
N ALA A 462 18.44 -30.45 -8.51
CA ALA A 462 17.96 -31.64 -7.81
C ALA A 462 16.68 -31.37 -7.01
N ALA A 463 16.60 -30.22 -6.33
CA ALA A 463 15.40 -29.84 -5.59
C ALA A 463 14.19 -29.65 -6.52
N CYS A 464 14.40 -29.01 -7.68
CA CYS A 464 13.36 -28.89 -8.70
C CYS A 464 12.95 -30.23 -9.30
N ASP A 465 13.91 -31.09 -9.63
CA ASP A 465 13.67 -32.41 -10.22
C ASP A 465 12.87 -33.30 -9.26
N ALA A 466 13.22 -33.31 -7.97
CA ALA A 466 12.47 -34.00 -6.94
C ALA A 466 11.00 -33.52 -6.87
N ALA A 467 10.78 -32.20 -6.86
CA ALA A 467 9.42 -31.63 -6.84
C ALA A 467 8.64 -31.98 -8.13
N CYS A 468 9.29 -31.96 -9.30
CA CYS A 468 8.69 -32.35 -10.57
C CYS A 468 8.26 -33.81 -10.60
N LYS A 469 9.12 -34.72 -10.11
CA LYS A 469 8.83 -36.16 -10.02
C LYS A 469 7.62 -36.43 -9.14
N GLU A 470 7.55 -35.76 -7.99
CA GLU A 470 6.44 -35.94 -7.05
C GLU A 470 5.11 -35.36 -7.58
N LEU A 471 5.14 -34.21 -8.25
CA LEU A 471 3.98 -33.66 -8.96
C LEU A 471 3.45 -34.61 -10.04
N LEU A 472 4.35 -35.18 -10.86
CA LEU A 472 3.97 -36.16 -11.88
C LEU A 472 3.40 -37.44 -11.27
N ARG A 473 3.92 -37.88 -10.12
CA ARG A 473 3.39 -39.02 -9.37
C ARG A 473 1.96 -38.74 -8.90
N LYS A 474 1.70 -37.58 -8.30
CA LYS A 474 0.34 -37.16 -7.90
C LYS A 474 -0.62 -37.06 -9.09
N MET A 475 -0.16 -36.58 -10.25
CA MET A 475 -0.97 -36.52 -11.48
C MET A 475 -1.38 -37.90 -12.00
N LYS A 476 -0.51 -38.92 -11.84
CA LYS A 476 -0.81 -40.31 -12.21
C LYS A 476 -1.70 -41.00 -11.18
N GLY A 477 -1.64 -40.57 -9.92
CA GLY A 477 -2.48 -41.02 -8.82
C GLY A 477 -3.92 -40.52 -8.94
N ARG A 478 -4.69 -40.99 -9.93
CA ARG A 478 -6.12 -41.18 -9.69
C ARG A 478 -6.21 -42.19 -8.55
N GLY A 479 -6.64 -41.77 -7.37
CA GLY A 479 -6.86 -42.69 -6.25
C GLY A 479 -7.62 -43.91 -6.74
N PHE A 480 -7.13 -45.11 -6.39
CA PHE A 480 -7.84 -46.35 -6.69
C PHE A 480 -9.29 -46.19 -6.21
N PRO A 481 -10.32 -46.49 -7.03
CA PRO A 481 -11.68 -46.07 -6.76
C PRO A 481 -12.31 -46.98 -5.70
N TRP A 482 -11.81 -46.89 -4.46
CA TRP A 482 -12.24 -47.68 -3.32
C TRP A 482 -13.74 -47.61 -3.10
N SER A 483 -14.37 -46.46 -3.35
CA SER A 483 -15.83 -46.32 -3.29
C SER A 483 -16.55 -47.16 -4.35
N ARG A 484 -15.99 -47.29 -5.56
CA ARG A 484 -16.55 -48.15 -6.61
C ARG A 484 -16.28 -49.62 -6.34
N LEU A 485 -15.10 -49.97 -5.83
CA LEU A 485 -14.79 -51.34 -5.40
C LEU A 485 -15.70 -51.77 -4.25
N LEU A 486 -15.88 -50.91 -3.25
CA LEU A 486 -16.77 -51.12 -2.12
C LEU A 486 -18.23 -51.27 -2.59
N LEU A 487 -18.67 -50.44 -3.54
CA LEU A 487 -20.01 -50.55 -4.13
C LEU A 487 -20.20 -51.89 -4.85
N VAL A 488 -19.22 -52.32 -5.65
CA VAL A 488 -19.27 -53.62 -6.33
C VAL A 488 -19.30 -54.76 -5.31
N LEU A 489 -18.47 -54.72 -4.27
CA LEU A 489 -18.47 -55.68 -3.17
C LEU A 489 -19.83 -55.73 -2.45
N LEU A 490 -20.45 -54.58 -2.19
CA LEU A 490 -21.78 -54.50 -1.57
C LEU A 490 -22.86 -55.09 -2.47
N ILE A 491 -22.82 -54.85 -3.78
CA ILE A 491 -23.75 -55.44 -4.73
C ILE A 491 -23.60 -56.97 -4.77
N PHE A 492 -22.35 -57.47 -4.78
CA PHE A 492 -22.09 -58.91 -4.72
C PHE A 492 -22.55 -59.53 -3.40
N ALA A 493 -22.29 -58.88 -2.26
CA ALA A 493 -22.75 -59.36 -0.96
C ALA A 493 -24.28 -59.36 -0.85
N ALA A 494 -24.95 -58.30 -1.32
CA ALA A 494 -26.40 -58.24 -1.37
C ALA A 494 -26.99 -59.29 -2.31
N GLY A 495 -26.40 -59.48 -3.50
CA GLY A 495 -26.80 -60.53 -4.44
C GLY A 495 -26.63 -61.93 -3.86
N PHE A 496 -25.52 -62.17 -3.15
CA PHE A 496 -25.28 -63.43 -2.45
C PHE A 496 -26.33 -63.67 -1.35
N LEU A 497 -26.59 -62.68 -0.49
CA LEU A 497 -27.63 -62.78 0.54
C LEU A 497 -29.03 -62.99 -0.06
N LEU A 498 -29.34 -62.31 -1.17
CA LEU A 498 -30.64 -62.46 -1.84
C LEU A 498 -30.78 -63.83 -2.50
N HIS A 499 -29.70 -64.37 -3.07
CA HIS A 499 -29.67 -65.72 -3.59
C HIS A 499 -29.84 -66.74 -2.47
N ASP A 500 -29.07 -66.60 -1.38
CA ASP A 500 -29.11 -67.47 -0.20
C ASP A 500 -30.50 -67.52 0.45
N LEU A 501 -31.13 -66.36 0.65
CA LEU A 501 -32.52 -66.27 1.14
C LEU A 501 -33.54 -66.92 0.19
N ARG A 502 -33.27 -66.86 -1.12
CA ARG A 502 -34.17 -67.42 -2.15
C ARG A 502 -34.01 -68.92 -2.30
N THR A 503 -32.80 -69.46 -2.09
CA THR A 503 -32.53 -70.89 -2.15
C THR A 503 -32.80 -71.62 -0.85
N HIS A 504 -32.59 -70.99 0.31
CA HIS A 504 -32.75 -71.64 1.62
C HIS A 504 -34.04 -71.28 2.38
N GLY A 505 -34.81 -70.28 1.94
CA GLY A 505 -36.08 -69.91 2.56
C GLY A 505 -35.91 -69.27 3.94
N SER A 506 -36.94 -68.54 4.36
CA SER A 506 -37.03 -67.70 5.57
C SER A 506 -36.37 -68.26 6.85
N PHE A 507 -35.75 -67.35 7.63
CA PHE A 507 -35.34 -67.49 9.04
C PHE A 507 -36.54 -67.65 10.00
N GLN A 508 -37.42 -68.61 9.75
CA GLN A 508 -38.43 -69.05 10.72
C GLN A 508 -38.42 -70.58 10.84
N GLY A 509 -37.75 -71.04 11.90
CA GLY A 509 -38.03 -72.34 12.51
C GLY A 509 -36.92 -73.38 12.35
N LYS A 510 -35.87 -73.29 13.17
CA LYS A 510 -35.63 -74.26 14.27
C LYS A 510 -34.32 -73.94 14.99
N ALA A 511 -34.43 -73.81 16.31
CA ALA A 511 -33.31 -73.95 17.21
C ALA A 511 -32.69 -75.35 17.05
N VAL A 512 -31.36 -75.39 17.06
CA VAL A 512 -30.48 -76.49 17.48
C VAL A 512 -30.91 -77.90 17.03
N ALA A 513 -30.29 -78.36 15.95
CA ALA A 513 -29.83 -79.73 15.85
C ALA A 513 -28.44 -79.72 15.21
N LEU A 514 -27.43 -80.12 15.98
CA LEU A 514 -26.15 -80.56 15.43
C LEU A 514 -26.43 -81.64 14.38
N GLY A 515 -26.20 -81.31 13.12
CA GLY A 515 -26.23 -82.25 12.00
C GLY A 515 -25.20 -81.79 10.98
N GLU A 516 -24.18 -82.60 10.79
CA GLU A 516 -23.00 -82.32 9.97
C GLU A 516 -23.39 -81.75 8.60
N VAL A 517 -22.86 -80.56 8.29
CA VAL A 517 -22.78 -80.09 6.90
C VAL A 517 -21.81 -81.04 6.20
N SER A 518 -22.35 -82.05 5.52
CA SER A 518 -21.54 -83.00 4.76
C SER A 518 -20.69 -82.24 3.74
N TRP A 519 -19.39 -82.53 3.74
CA TRP A 519 -18.41 -81.98 2.80
C TRP A 519 -18.82 -82.18 1.33
N ASP A 520 -19.62 -83.20 1.03
CA ASP A 520 -20.09 -83.46 -0.32
C ASP A 520 -21.15 -82.44 -0.76
N CYS A 521 -22.00 -81.95 0.14
CA CYS A 521 -22.97 -80.88 -0.15
C CYS A 521 -22.25 -79.55 -0.44
N VAL A 522 -21.20 -79.23 0.34
CA VAL A 522 -20.37 -78.04 0.11
C VAL A 522 -19.60 -78.16 -1.21
N ARG A 523 -19.08 -79.35 -1.52
CA ARG A 523 -18.37 -79.61 -2.78
C ARG A 523 -19.30 -79.44 -3.98
N ASP A 524 -20.50 -80.00 -3.94
CA ASP A 524 -21.47 -79.92 -5.05
C ASP A 524 -22.00 -78.50 -5.27
N HIS A 525 -22.20 -77.74 -4.19
CA HIS A 525 -22.54 -76.33 -4.30
C HIS A 525 -21.38 -75.50 -4.87
N LEU A 526 -20.14 -75.79 -4.47
CA LEU A 526 -18.96 -75.08 -4.98
C LEU A 526 -18.69 -75.42 -6.46
N THR A 527 -18.85 -76.68 -6.88
CA THR A 527 -18.69 -77.09 -8.28
C THR A 527 -19.80 -76.54 -9.16
N SER A 528 -21.05 -76.57 -8.72
CA SER A 528 -22.17 -75.93 -9.43
C SER A 528 -21.98 -74.42 -9.55
N PHE A 529 -21.56 -73.75 -8.47
CA PHE A 529 -21.32 -72.31 -8.48
C PHE A 529 -20.14 -71.92 -9.38
N THR A 530 -19.03 -72.67 -9.32
CA THR A 530 -17.86 -72.43 -10.19
C THR A 530 -18.20 -72.69 -11.65
N TYR A 531 -18.96 -73.74 -11.95
CA TYR A 531 -19.42 -74.04 -13.31
C TYR A 531 -20.39 -72.98 -13.85
N SER A 532 -21.39 -72.58 -13.07
CA SER A 532 -22.34 -71.52 -13.45
C SER A 532 -21.64 -70.16 -13.61
N SER A 533 -20.70 -69.83 -12.72
CA SER A 533 -19.90 -68.61 -12.81
C SER A 533 -18.99 -68.63 -14.04
N TRP A 534 -18.40 -69.79 -14.36
CA TRP A 534 -17.57 -69.98 -15.55
C TRP A 534 -18.37 -69.82 -16.84
N VAL A 535 -19.55 -70.44 -16.93
CA VAL A 535 -20.46 -70.30 -18.08
C VAL A 535 -20.94 -68.86 -18.24
N TYR A 536 -21.26 -68.17 -17.15
CA TYR A 536 -21.64 -66.76 -17.20
C TYR A 536 -20.48 -65.87 -17.67
N LEU A 537 -19.27 -66.08 -17.17
CA LEU A 537 -18.07 -65.37 -17.62
C LEU A 537 -17.78 -65.63 -19.09
N GLN A 538 -17.90 -66.88 -19.54
CA GLN A 538 -17.68 -67.26 -20.92
C GLN A 538 -18.70 -66.59 -21.85
N ASN A 539 -19.99 -66.61 -21.49
CA ASN A 539 -21.05 -65.96 -22.26
C ASN A 539 -20.90 -64.44 -22.30
N THR A 540 -20.51 -63.83 -21.18
CA THR A 540 -20.27 -62.38 -21.11
C THR A 540 -19.06 -61.99 -21.95
N THR A 541 -18.00 -62.78 -21.91
CA THR A 541 -16.80 -62.57 -22.72
C THR A 541 -17.14 -62.69 -24.20
N LEU A 542 -17.90 -63.72 -24.59
CA LEU A 542 -18.36 -63.92 -25.96
C LEU A 542 -19.24 -62.75 -26.45
N ALA A 543 -20.14 -62.26 -25.60
CA ALA A 543 -20.98 -61.10 -25.93
C ALA A 543 -20.16 -59.82 -26.14
N ILE A 544 -19.12 -59.60 -25.31
CA ILE A 544 -18.20 -58.47 -25.47
C ILE A 544 -17.35 -58.63 -26.74
N THR A 545 -16.88 -59.85 -27.04
CA THR A 545 -16.11 -60.13 -28.26
C THR A 545 -16.98 -59.93 -29.51
N ASN A 546 -18.23 -60.38 -29.50
CA ASN A 546 -19.18 -60.19 -30.60
C ASN A 546 -19.56 -58.72 -30.77
N TRP A 547 -19.74 -57.97 -29.68
CA TRP A 547 -19.97 -56.53 -29.72
C TRP A 547 -18.75 -55.77 -30.27
N ALA A 548 -17.54 -56.15 -29.86
CA ALA A 548 -16.30 -55.58 -30.36
C ALA A 548 -16.08 -55.91 -31.85
N LEU A 549 -16.39 -57.13 -32.28
CA LEU A 549 -16.36 -57.54 -33.69
C LEU A 549 -17.39 -56.77 -34.52
N ALA A 550 -18.62 -56.58 -34.02
CA ALA A 550 -19.66 -55.78 -34.68
C ALA A 550 -19.27 -54.30 -34.81
N MET A 551 -18.52 -53.74 -33.84
CA MET A 551 -17.96 -52.39 -33.91
C MET A 551 -16.81 -52.27 -34.91
N ILE A 552 -16.03 -53.34 -35.12
CA ILE A 552 -14.91 -53.36 -36.06
C ILE A 552 -15.37 -53.68 -37.50
N SER A 553 -16.44 -54.46 -37.66
CA SER A 553 -17.05 -54.77 -38.96
C SER A 553 -18.08 -53.73 -39.42
N GLY A 554 -18.33 -52.69 -38.62
CA GLY A 554 -19.24 -51.59 -38.94
C GLY A 554 -18.60 -50.55 -39.83
N HIS A 555 -18.30 -50.94 -41.07
CA HIS A 555 -18.33 -50.09 -42.25
C HIS A 555 -19.37 -50.64 -43.23
#